data_AF-A0A2H0RBV6-F1
#
_entry.id   AF-A0A2H0RBV6-F1
#
_cell.length_a   1.000
_cell.length_b   1.000
_cell.length_c   1.000
_cell.angle_alpha   90.00
_cell.angle_beta   90.00
_cell.angle_gamma   90.00
#
_symmetry.space_group_name_H-M   'P 1'
#
loop_
_entity.id
_entity.type
_entity.pdbx_description
1 polymer ?
#
loop_
_entity_poly.entity_id
_entity_poly.type
_entity_poly.pdbx_seq_one_letter_code
_entity_poly.pdbx_strand_id
1 'polypeptide(L)'
;MTEVTLLNKKFAFQKESPSYLIKIILIGILSFGSAVSFGWLLKSFFYSQDFGVLIWILVFAGVFLVFFVLQTIFVLDSGKSVLFIFIESIALSIVFLSNSYYIIPIVLITFFILWWARHSGKVILENTLKIDFWHISRVVLPKAIMAVVLVVSIFSPIYLKSKNSNFPFHPAFFDNIISSSKWLIQKFFPEINPDSSIDQIARKIAESQISQSPEANILPRAYKEQIIKQSSSALYEQIFSFFDIAIDPKLKPSQILYEGLKSRFVQFSNSTKNLIFILIGTLIFISIETFSIPIRIAVSIIGFLIFKFLIIVGFAKVSIEERPKEVIIME
;
A
#
# COMPACT_ATOMS: atom_id res chain seq x y z
N MET A 1 -52.15 -7.40 -17.09
CA MET A 1 -51.53 -6.20 -16.48
C MET A 1 -51.39 -6.29 -14.96
N THR A 2 -52.24 -7.07 -14.26
CA THR A 2 -52.31 -7.16 -12.79
C THR A 2 -51.20 -8.01 -12.14
N GLU A 3 -50.71 -9.06 -12.80
CA GLU A 3 -49.66 -9.95 -12.25
C GLU A 3 -48.27 -9.31 -12.22
N VAL A 4 -47.88 -8.56 -13.26
CA VAL A 4 -46.58 -7.87 -13.33
C VAL A 4 -46.47 -6.80 -12.22
N THR A 5 -47.56 -6.09 -11.95
CA THR A 5 -47.64 -5.14 -10.82
C THR A 5 -47.56 -5.81 -9.45
N LEU A 6 -48.12 -7.02 -9.29
CA LEU A 6 -48.06 -7.77 -8.03
C LEU A 6 -46.68 -8.35 -7.77
N LEU A 7 -45.99 -8.85 -8.81
CA LEU A 7 -44.60 -9.31 -8.73
C LEU A 7 -43.66 -8.16 -8.37
N ASN A 8 -43.76 -7.02 -9.06
CA ASN A 8 -42.97 -5.83 -8.71
C ASN A 8 -43.21 -5.36 -7.27
N LYS A 9 -44.46 -5.43 -6.77
CA LYS A 9 -44.78 -5.13 -5.37
C LYS A 9 -44.14 -6.12 -4.40
N LYS A 10 -44.11 -7.43 -4.73
CA LYS A 10 -43.53 -8.48 -3.88
C LYS A 10 -42.01 -8.36 -3.77
N PHE A 11 -41.33 -8.02 -4.87
CA PHE A 11 -39.88 -7.74 -4.87
C PHE A 11 -39.54 -6.43 -4.15
N ALA A 12 -40.37 -5.38 -4.29
CA ALA A 12 -40.25 -4.17 -3.48
C ALA A 12 -40.44 -4.46 -1.98
N PHE A 13 -41.42 -5.28 -1.61
CA PHE A 13 -41.67 -5.66 -0.21
C PHE A 13 -40.55 -6.52 0.39
N GLN A 14 -39.96 -7.44 -0.39
CA GLN A 14 -38.85 -8.27 0.06
C GLN A 14 -37.56 -7.44 0.24
N LYS A 15 -37.40 -6.37 -0.56
CA LYS A 15 -36.34 -5.36 -0.45
C LYS A 15 -36.52 -4.42 0.77
N GLU A 16 -37.69 -4.42 1.40
CA GLU A 16 -38.02 -3.57 2.56
C GLU A 16 -38.25 -4.35 3.86
N SER A 17 -38.04 -5.67 3.87
CA SER A 17 -38.11 -6.44 5.12
C SER A 17 -37.10 -5.89 6.14
N PRO A 18 -37.48 -5.66 7.40
CA PRO A 18 -36.55 -5.16 8.43
C PRO A 18 -35.32 -6.06 8.61
N SER A 19 -35.46 -7.38 8.36
CA SER A 19 -34.33 -8.32 8.40
C SER A 19 -33.28 -8.03 7.30
N TYR A 20 -33.70 -7.59 6.11
CA TYR A 20 -32.79 -7.24 5.02
C TYR A 20 -31.96 -5.99 5.35
N LEU A 21 -32.61 -4.97 5.91
CA LEU A 21 -31.94 -3.73 6.31
C LEU A 21 -30.87 -3.99 7.39
N ILE A 22 -31.18 -4.81 8.41
CA ILE A 22 -30.22 -5.18 9.45
C ILE A 22 -28.99 -5.87 8.86
N LYS A 23 -29.19 -6.80 7.92
CA LYS A 23 -28.10 -7.53 7.25
C LYS A 23 -27.18 -6.59 6.46
N ILE A 24 -27.75 -5.64 5.72
CA ILE A 24 -26.97 -4.64 4.99
C ILE A 24 -26.19 -3.74 5.95
N ILE A 25 -26.85 -3.25 7.01
CA ILE A 25 -26.24 -2.38 8.00
C ILE A 25 -25.06 -3.10 8.67
N LEU A 26 -25.19 -4.40 8.98
CA LEU A 26 -24.09 -5.19 9.54
C LEU A 26 -22.87 -5.25 8.60
N ILE A 27 -23.08 -5.50 7.30
CA ILE A 27 -21.98 -5.49 6.32
C ILE A 27 -21.34 -4.10 6.24
N GLY A 28 -22.16 -3.04 6.21
CA GLY A 28 -21.69 -1.67 6.18
C GLY A 28 -20.89 -1.28 7.43
N ILE A 29 -21.33 -1.71 8.62
CA ILE A 29 -20.60 -1.49 9.89
C ILE A 29 -19.25 -2.21 9.89
N LEU A 30 -19.19 -3.45 9.39
CA LEU A 30 -17.94 -4.21 9.30
C LEU A 30 -16.95 -3.60 8.30
N SER A 31 -17.45 -3.13 7.16
CA SER A 31 -16.68 -2.38 6.16
C SER A 31 -16.16 -1.06 6.76
N PHE A 32 -17.03 -0.28 7.40
CA PHE A 32 -16.67 0.96 8.07
C PHE A 32 -15.63 0.75 9.18
N GLY A 33 -15.86 -0.21 10.07
CA GLY A 33 -14.97 -0.51 11.20
C GLY A 33 -13.58 -0.96 10.73
N SER A 34 -13.51 -1.76 9.67
CA SER A 34 -12.22 -2.15 9.07
C SER A 34 -11.52 -0.97 8.38
N ALA A 35 -12.25 -0.07 7.71
CA ALA A 35 -11.69 1.16 7.13
C ALA A 35 -11.10 2.11 8.19
N VAL A 36 -11.82 2.34 9.31
CA VAL A 36 -11.32 3.15 10.43
C VAL A 36 -10.09 2.50 11.06
N SER A 37 -10.14 1.19 11.30
CA SER A 37 -9.02 0.43 11.89
C SER A 37 -7.77 0.50 11.00
N PHE A 38 -7.95 0.36 9.68
CA PHE A 38 -6.89 0.56 8.70
C PHE A 38 -6.28 1.97 8.80
N GLY A 39 -7.11 3.02 8.78
CA GLY A 39 -6.63 4.41 8.88
C GLY A 39 -5.88 4.69 10.20
N TRP A 40 -6.35 4.12 11.30
CA TRP A 40 -5.71 4.26 12.61
C TRP A 40 -4.35 3.55 12.67
N LEU A 41 -4.27 2.31 12.20
CA LEU A 41 -3.01 1.56 12.13
C LEU A 41 -2.02 2.22 11.17
N LEU A 42 -2.50 2.76 10.05
CA LEU A 42 -1.66 3.48 9.10
C LEU A 42 -1.05 4.74 9.74
N LYS A 43 -1.84 5.51 10.50
CA LYS A 43 -1.32 6.63 11.29
C LYS A 43 -0.31 6.19 12.34
N SER A 44 -0.58 5.08 13.03
CA SER A 44 0.34 4.49 14.03
C SER A 44 1.67 4.12 13.38
N PHE A 45 1.64 3.45 12.23
CA PHE A 45 2.83 3.12 11.45
C PHE A 45 3.63 4.36 11.05
N PHE A 46 2.97 5.43 10.59
CA PHE A 46 3.70 6.66 10.28
C PHE A 46 4.28 7.35 11.52
N TYR A 47 3.71 7.12 12.71
CA TYR A 47 4.22 7.69 13.96
C TYR A 47 5.42 6.90 14.51
N SER A 48 5.29 5.57 14.62
CA SER A 48 6.28 4.68 15.25
C SER A 48 7.31 4.10 14.27
N GLN A 49 6.99 4.06 12.97
CA GLN A 49 7.75 3.35 11.93
C GLN A 49 8.04 1.88 12.26
N ASP A 50 7.16 1.28 13.06
CA ASP A 50 7.24 -0.13 13.45
C ASP A 50 6.68 -1.03 12.33
N PHE A 51 7.57 -1.81 11.71
CA PHE A 51 7.23 -2.74 10.64
C PHE A 51 6.29 -3.87 11.11
N GLY A 52 6.22 -4.18 12.42
CA GLY A 52 5.25 -5.13 12.96
C GLY A 52 3.79 -4.74 12.73
N VAL A 53 3.51 -3.44 12.61
CA VAL A 53 2.17 -2.90 12.35
C VAL A 53 1.73 -3.13 10.89
N LEU A 54 2.68 -3.32 9.95
CA LEU A 54 2.36 -3.50 8.53
C LEU A 54 1.49 -4.72 8.26
N ILE A 55 1.69 -5.81 8.99
CA ILE A 55 0.88 -7.03 8.86
C ILE A 55 -0.58 -6.71 9.21
N TRP A 56 -0.81 -5.96 10.29
CA TRP A 56 -2.16 -5.57 10.70
C TRP A 56 -2.82 -4.60 9.71
N ILE A 57 -2.05 -3.67 9.14
CA ILE A 57 -2.53 -2.79 8.07
C ILE A 57 -3.03 -3.62 6.88
N LEU A 58 -2.26 -4.62 6.45
CA LEU A 58 -2.64 -5.51 5.35
C LEU A 58 -3.89 -6.34 5.68
N VAL A 59 -4.01 -6.84 6.91
CA VAL A 59 -5.19 -7.59 7.36
C VAL A 59 -6.43 -6.72 7.31
N PHE A 60 -6.42 -5.54 7.91
CA PHE A 60 -7.60 -4.67 7.93
C PHE A 60 -7.94 -4.09 6.56
N ALA A 61 -6.95 -3.80 5.72
CA ALA A 61 -7.17 -3.46 4.31
C ALA A 61 -7.85 -4.62 3.56
N GLY A 62 -7.37 -5.85 3.75
CA GLY A 62 -7.96 -7.05 3.15
C GLY A 62 -9.40 -7.27 3.59
N VAL A 63 -9.67 -7.16 4.89
CA VAL A 63 -11.02 -7.28 5.48
C VAL A 63 -11.96 -6.22 4.89
N PHE A 64 -11.52 -4.96 4.83
CA PHE A 64 -12.26 -3.88 4.19
C PHE A 64 -12.61 -4.22 2.73
N LEU A 65 -11.63 -4.65 1.93
CA LEU A 65 -11.83 -5.00 0.52
C LEU A 65 -12.81 -6.18 0.34
N VAL A 66 -12.76 -7.18 1.23
CA VAL A 66 -13.71 -8.29 1.22
C VAL A 66 -15.13 -7.77 1.46
N PHE A 67 -15.34 -6.99 2.52
CA PHE A 67 -16.68 -6.47 2.81
C PHE A 67 -17.17 -5.49 1.75
N PHE A 68 -16.27 -4.73 1.12
CA PHE A 68 -16.60 -3.86 0.00
C PHE A 68 -17.13 -4.62 -1.22
N VAL A 69 -16.50 -5.76 -1.57
CA VAL A 69 -17.00 -6.64 -2.64
C VAL A 69 -18.34 -7.26 -2.26
N LEU A 70 -18.49 -7.75 -1.02
CA LEU A 70 -19.77 -8.31 -0.54
C LEU A 70 -20.87 -7.27 -0.53
N GLN A 71 -20.58 -6.04 -0.13
CA GLN A 71 -21.49 -4.89 -0.18
C GLN A 71 -21.94 -4.62 -1.62
N THR A 72 -21.04 -4.72 -2.59
CA THR A 72 -21.37 -4.55 -4.02
C THR A 72 -22.37 -5.62 -4.50
N ILE A 73 -22.29 -6.85 -3.98
CA ILE A 73 -23.18 -7.96 -4.36
C ILE A 73 -24.52 -7.90 -3.61
N PHE A 74 -24.51 -7.66 -2.30
CA PHE A 74 -25.71 -7.77 -1.45
C PHE A 74 -26.56 -6.49 -1.38
N VAL A 75 -25.95 -5.31 -1.59
CA VAL A 75 -26.68 -4.03 -1.51
C VAL A 75 -27.21 -3.63 -2.89
N LEU A 76 -28.41 -4.14 -3.19
CA LEU A 76 -29.11 -3.92 -4.46
C LEU A 76 -29.55 -2.46 -4.65
N ASP A 77 -29.77 -1.74 -3.55
CA ASP A 77 -30.19 -0.34 -3.56
C ASP A 77 -29.02 0.60 -3.90
N SER A 78 -29.12 1.27 -5.05
CA SER A 78 -28.12 2.24 -5.52
C SER A 78 -27.91 3.37 -4.51
N GLY A 79 -28.97 3.94 -3.92
CA GLY A 79 -28.87 5.05 -2.99
C GLY A 79 -28.16 4.66 -1.69
N LYS A 80 -28.59 3.56 -1.06
CA LYS A 80 -28.02 3.11 0.22
C LYS A 80 -26.53 2.80 0.12
N SER A 81 -26.07 2.14 -0.94
CA SER A 81 -24.64 1.87 -1.06
C SER A 81 -23.80 3.04 -1.55
N VAL A 82 -24.38 4.07 -2.20
CA VAL A 82 -23.65 5.34 -2.39
C VAL A 82 -23.38 5.98 -1.03
N LEU A 83 -24.36 5.96 -0.12
CA LEU A 83 -24.19 6.44 1.25
C LEU A 83 -23.12 5.66 2.01
N PHE A 84 -23.12 4.32 1.93
CA PHE A 84 -22.04 3.53 2.56
C PHE A 84 -20.67 3.87 1.98
N ILE A 85 -20.53 3.98 0.66
CA ILE A 85 -19.25 4.34 0.04
C ILE A 85 -18.77 5.72 0.51
N PHE A 86 -19.68 6.68 0.65
CA PHE A 86 -19.34 8.00 1.16
C PHE A 86 -18.82 7.94 2.60
N ILE A 87 -19.52 7.20 3.47
CA ILE A 87 -19.10 6.99 4.86
C ILE A 87 -17.76 6.25 4.94
N GLU A 88 -17.55 5.20 4.12
CA GLU A 88 -16.28 4.46 4.04
C GLU A 88 -15.12 5.34 3.55
N SER A 89 -15.37 6.24 2.59
CA SER A 89 -14.36 7.17 2.09
C SER A 89 -13.90 8.14 3.17
N ILE A 90 -14.85 8.62 3.97
CA ILE A 90 -14.56 9.41 5.18
C ILE A 90 -13.78 8.53 6.17
N ALA A 91 -14.24 7.31 6.44
CA ALA A 91 -13.62 6.40 7.41
C ALA A 91 -12.15 6.11 7.12
N LEU A 92 -11.78 5.90 5.85
CA LEU A 92 -10.39 5.70 5.43
C LEU A 92 -9.50 6.92 5.72
N SER A 93 -10.08 8.12 5.73
CA SER A 93 -9.35 9.39 5.83
C SER A 93 -9.52 10.09 7.19
N ILE A 94 -10.48 9.67 8.02
CA ILE A 94 -10.92 10.40 9.23
C ILE A 94 -9.79 10.60 10.24
N VAL A 95 -8.90 9.62 10.34
CA VAL A 95 -7.79 9.61 11.31
C VAL A 95 -6.72 10.67 10.97
N PHE A 96 -6.72 11.14 9.71
CA PHE A 96 -5.83 12.18 9.21
C PHE A 96 -6.44 13.59 9.29
N LEU A 97 -7.63 13.75 9.90
CA LEU A 97 -8.37 15.02 9.93
C LEU A 97 -7.60 16.21 10.51
N SER A 98 -6.71 15.97 11.46
CA SER A 98 -5.99 17.02 12.18
C SER A 98 -4.88 17.68 11.36
N ASN A 99 -4.44 17.09 10.24
CA ASN A 99 -3.11 17.38 9.69
C ASN A 99 -3.11 18.13 8.34
N SER A 100 -4.25 18.40 7.69
CA SER A 100 -4.19 18.96 6.33
C SER A 100 -5.50 19.53 5.77
N TYR A 101 -5.44 20.64 5.02
CA TYR A 101 -6.57 21.11 4.21
C TYR A 101 -6.87 20.23 2.98
N TYR A 102 -5.96 19.32 2.62
CA TYR A 102 -6.10 18.44 1.46
C TYR A 102 -7.03 17.23 1.69
N ILE A 103 -7.62 17.07 2.88
CA ILE A 103 -8.44 15.88 3.17
C ILE A 103 -9.72 15.84 2.34
N ILE A 104 -10.38 16.98 2.16
CA ILE A 104 -11.63 17.07 1.40
C ILE A 104 -11.43 16.56 -0.04
N PRO A 105 -10.46 17.06 -0.83
CA PRO A 105 -10.25 16.54 -2.18
C PRO A 105 -9.84 15.06 -2.19
N ILE A 106 -9.07 14.58 -1.20
CA ILE A 106 -8.71 13.15 -1.09
C ILE A 106 -9.96 12.31 -0.87
N VAL A 107 -10.82 12.66 0.10
CA VAL A 107 -12.07 11.95 0.39
C VAL A 107 -12.97 11.91 -0.84
N LEU A 108 -13.09 13.03 -1.57
CA LEU A 108 -13.88 13.09 -2.81
C LEU A 108 -13.31 12.19 -3.91
N ILE A 109 -12.00 12.22 -4.13
CA ILE A 109 -11.35 11.37 -5.14
C ILE A 109 -11.52 9.88 -4.78
N THR A 110 -11.27 9.52 -3.52
CA THR A 110 -11.48 8.16 -3.00
C THR A 110 -12.94 7.72 -3.18
N PHE A 111 -13.89 8.61 -2.86
CA PHE A 111 -15.32 8.36 -3.06
C PHE A 111 -15.65 8.07 -4.52
N PHE A 112 -15.19 8.88 -5.47
CA PHE A 112 -15.45 8.65 -6.90
C PHE A 112 -14.83 7.34 -7.40
N ILE A 113 -13.63 6.98 -6.95
CA ILE A 113 -12.99 5.72 -7.34
C ILE A 113 -13.76 4.51 -6.78
N LEU A 114 -14.15 4.54 -5.50
CA LEU A 114 -14.95 3.47 -4.89
C LEU A 114 -16.35 3.38 -5.52
N TRP A 115 -16.97 4.52 -5.81
CA TRP A 115 -18.24 4.56 -6.53
C TRP A 115 -18.11 3.93 -7.92
N TRP A 116 -17.05 4.25 -8.65
CA TRP A 116 -16.76 3.63 -9.95
C TRP A 116 -16.51 2.12 -9.83
N ALA A 117 -15.79 1.67 -8.80
CA ALA A 117 -15.56 0.27 -8.50
C ALA A 117 -16.88 -0.48 -8.35
N ARG A 118 -17.77 0.03 -7.49
CA ARG A 118 -19.10 -0.55 -7.27
C ARG A 118 -19.95 -0.52 -8.53
N HIS A 119 -20.04 0.62 -9.21
CA HIS A 119 -20.86 0.76 -10.40
C HIS A 119 -20.48 -0.29 -11.46
N SER A 120 -19.17 -0.50 -11.66
CA SER A 120 -18.66 -1.52 -12.57
C SER A 120 -19.06 -2.93 -12.16
N GLY A 121 -18.98 -3.26 -10.87
CA GLY A 121 -19.44 -4.55 -10.34
C GLY A 121 -20.95 -4.75 -10.48
N LYS A 122 -21.73 -3.69 -10.31
CA LYS A 122 -23.19 -3.72 -10.42
C LYS A 122 -23.66 -3.96 -11.86
N VAL A 123 -23.02 -3.31 -12.83
CA VAL A 123 -23.30 -3.54 -14.26
C VAL A 123 -23.12 -5.01 -14.63
N ILE A 124 -22.10 -5.68 -14.09
CA ILE A 124 -21.89 -7.11 -14.31
C ILE A 124 -23.01 -7.92 -13.65
N LEU A 125 -23.31 -7.63 -12.37
CA LEU A 125 -24.34 -8.33 -11.62
C LEU A 125 -25.72 -8.25 -12.30
N GLU A 126 -26.07 -7.09 -12.86
CA GLU A 126 -27.34 -6.86 -13.55
C GLU A 126 -27.41 -7.53 -14.94
N ASN A 127 -26.26 -7.76 -15.59
CA ASN A 127 -26.16 -8.35 -16.93
C ASN A 127 -25.92 -9.87 -16.95
N THR A 128 -25.62 -10.49 -15.80
CA THR A 128 -25.37 -11.93 -15.69
C THR A 128 -26.55 -12.68 -15.07
N LEU A 129 -26.94 -13.82 -15.66
CA LEU A 129 -28.00 -14.69 -15.12
C LEU A 129 -27.61 -15.39 -13.80
N LYS A 130 -26.31 -15.49 -13.53
CA LYS A 130 -25.75 -16.11 -12.32
C LYS A 130 -24.75 -15.17 -11.69
N ILE A 131 -24.76 -15.09 -10.36
CA ILE A 131 -23.76 -14.34 -9.60
C ILE A 131 -22.40 -15.04 -9.73
N ASP A 132 -21.54 -14.50 -10.60
CA ASP A 132 -20.14 -14.91 -10.71
C ASP A 132 -19.26 -14.01 -9.83
N PHE A 133 -19.01 -14.49 -8.61
CA PHE A 133 -18.19 -13.79 -7.63
C PHE A 133 -16.79 -13.46 -8.15
N TRP A 134 -16.18 -14.36 -8.92
CA TRP A 134 -14.81 -14.18 -9.43
C TRP A 134 -14.76 -13.07 -10.48
N HIS A 135 -15.74 -13.06 -11.38
CA HIS A 135 -15.84 -12.02 -12.39
C HIS A 135 -16.08 -10.64 -11.76
N ILE A 136 -17.01 -10.55 -10.80
CA ILE A 136 -17.29 -9.30 -10.07
C ILE A 136 -16.04 -8.84 -9.32
N SER A 137 -15.39 -9.72 -8.56
CA SER A 137 -14.19 -9.38 -7.78
C SER A 137 -13.04 -8.88 -8.66
N ARG A 138 -12.82 -9.51 -9.83
CA ARG A 138 -11.78 -9.11 -10.79
C ARG A 138 -11.98 -7.68 -11.31
N VAL A 139 -13.21 -7.18 -11.35
CA VAL A 139 -13.53 -5.83 -11.84
C VAL A 139 -13.59 -4.80 -10.70
N VAL A 140 -14.08 -5.20 -9.52
CA VAL A 140 -14.24 -4.31 -8.36
C VAL A 140 -12.90 -4.09 -7.63
N LEU A 141 -12.15 -5.17 -7.35
CA LEU A 141 -10.95 -5.10 -6.50
C LEU A 141 -9.84 -4.20 -7.03
N PRO A 142 -9.49 -4.18 -8.33
CA PRO A 142 -8.45 -3.28 -8.84
C PRO A 142 -8.73 -1.82 -8.50
N LYS A 143 -9.99 -1.38 -8.67
CA LYS A 143 -10.42 0.00 -8.42
C LYS A 143 -10.50 0.28 -6.92
N ALA A 144 -11.00 -0.66 -6.12
CA ALA A 144 -11.06 -0.51 -4.67
C ALA A 144 -9.66 -0.45 -4.04
N ILE A 145 -8.73 -1.28 -4.50
CA ILE A 145 -7.33 -1.23 -4.06
C ILE A 145 -6.70 0.09 -4.48
N MET A 146 -6.90 0.54 -5.73
CA MET A 146 -6.41 1.83 -6.19
C MET A 146 -6.84 2.98 -5.27
N ALA A 147 -8.10 2.99 -4.81
CA ALA A 147 -8.60 3.97 -3.84
C ALA A 147 -7.83 3.90 -2.49
N VAL A 148 -7.63 2.71 -1.93
CA VAL A 148 -6.88 2.52 -0.67
C VAL A 148 -5.41 2.93 -0.84
N VAL A 149 -4.77 2.52 -1.93
CA VAL A 149 -3.37 2.84 -2.24
C VAL A 149 -3.19 4.34 -2.43
N LEU A 150 -4.14 5.02 -3.09
CA LEU A 150 -4.12 6.47 -3.26
C LEU A 150 -4.14 7.19 -1.90
N VAL A 151 -5.00 6.75 -0.97
CA VAL A 151 -5.05 7.29 0.41
C VAL A 151 -3.67 7.15 1.06
N VAL A 152 -3.06 5.96 1.03
CA VAL A 152 -1.72 5.72 1.60
C VAL A 152 -0.67 6.62 0.96
N SER A 153 -0.70 6.72 -0.37
CA SER A 153 0.31 7.40 -1.18
C SER A 153 0.30 8.91 -1.00
N ILE A 154 -0.89 9.50 -0.79
CA ILE A 154 -1.02 10.94 -0.55
C ILE A 154 -0.75 11.27 0.93
N PHE A 155 -1.27 10.49 1.87
CA PHE A 155 -1.10 10.79 3.29
C PHE A 155 0.33 10.54 3.79
N SER A 156 1.05 9.55 3.23
CA SER A 156 2.43 9.27 3.59
C SER A 156 3.34 10.51 3.51
N PRO A 157 3.53 11.17 2.34
CA PRO A 157 4.40 12.34 2.24
C PRO A 157 3.88 13.55 3.03
N ILE A 158 2.57 13.75 3.14
CA ILE A 158 1.97 14.84 3.96
C ILE A 158 2.37 14.66 5.42
N TYR A 159 2.27 13.43 5.94
CA TYR A 159 2.61 13.13 7.31
C TYR A 159 4.11 13.25 7.57
N LEU A 160 4.95 12.77 6.64
CA LEU A 160 6.42 12.91 6.72
C LEU A 160 6.83 14.39 6.74
N LYS A 161 6.21 15.24 5.91
CA LYS A 161 6.45 16.68 5.88
C LYS A 161 6.04 17.38 7.18
N SER A 162 4.91 16.98 7.77
CA SER A 162 4.39 17.60 9.00
C SER A 162 5.28 17.33 10.22
N LYS A 163 5.91 16.15 10.30
CA LYS A 163 6.71 15.75 11.47
C LYS A 163 8.19 16.12 11.34
N ASN A 164 8.75 16.00 10.14
CA ASN A 164 10.18 16.21 9.90
C ASN A 164 10.40 17.25 8.80
N SER A 165 10.43 18.54 9.18
CA SER A 165 10.69 19.65 8.26
C SER A 165 12.05 19.57 7.55
N ASN A 166 13.03 18.91 8.19
CA ASN A 166 14.40 18.86 7.71
C ASN A 166 14.70 17.63 6.83
N PHE A 167 14.01 16.49 7.00
CA PHE A 167 14.20 15.30 6.16
C PHE A 167 13.07 14.27 6.36
N PRO A 168 12.45 13.76 5.29
CA PRO A 168 11.29 12.87 5.40
C PRO A 168 11.53 11.56 6.15
N PHE A 169 12.73 10.99 6.10
CA PHE A 169 13.00 9.65 6.62
C PHE A 169 13.69 9.68 7.99
N HIS A 170 13.37 8.71 8.86
CA HIS A 170 14.05 8.53 10.15
C HIS A 170 15.34 7.69 9.95
N PRO A 171 16.39 7.82 10.78
CA PRO A 171 17.59 6.96 10.70
C PRO A 171 17.27 5.46 10.65
N ALA A 172 16.31 5.01 11.46
CA ALA A 172 15.87 3.62 11.51
C ALA A 172 15.36 3.08 10.16
N PHE A 173 14.85 3.93 9.27
CA PHE A 173 14.45 3.52 7.92
C PHE A 173 15.64 2.99 7.11
N PHE A 174 16.80 3.65 7.20
CA PHE A 174 18.02 3.24 6.52
C PHE A 174 18.61 1.98 7.14
N ASP A 175 18.59 1.89 8.47
CA ASP A 175 18.99 0.66 9.17
C ASP A 175 18.13 -0.53 8.72
N ASN A 176 16.81 -0.35 8.60
CA ASN A 176 15.88 -1.39 8.16
C ASN A 176 16.06 -1.77 6.68
N ILE A 177 16.28 -0.79 5.78
CA ILE A 177 16.57 -1.06 4.36
C ILE A 177 17.86 -1.87 4.21
N ILE A 178 18.94 -1.42 4.85
CA ILE A 178 20.24 -2.08 4.75
C ILE A 178 20.17 -3.47 5.37
N SER A 179 19.54 -3.60 6.54
CA SER A 179 19.42 -4.90 7.21
C SER A 179 18.58 -5.89 6.42
N SER A 180 17.48 -5.46 5.82
CA SER A 180 16.62 -6.30 4.98
C SER A 180 17.30 -6.71 3.67
N SER A 181 18.23 -5.89 3.18
CA SER A 181 19.02 -6.18 1.98
C SER A 181 20.35 -6.90 2.27
N LYS A 182 20.67 -7.24 3.53
CA LYS A 182 21.92 -7.94 3.91
C LYS A 182 22.20 -9.16 3.05
N TRP A 183 21.19 -10.01 2.85
CA TRP A 183 21.34 -11.23 2.06
C TRP A 183 21.69 -10.91 0.59
N LEU A 184 21.08 -9.89 -0.01
CA LEU A 184 21.42 -9.45 -1.37
C LEU A 184 22.82 -8.86 -1.41
N ILE A 185 23.16 -7.97 -0.47
CA ILE A 185 24.47 -7.31 -0.41
C ILE A 185 25.57 -8.36 -0.27
N GLN A 186 25.45 -9.29 0.67
CA GLN A 186 26.44 -10.34 0.89
C GLN A 186 26.55 -11.33 -0.29
N LYS A 187 25.48 -11.50 -1.06
CA LYS A 187 25.49 -12.36 -2.26
C LYS A 187 26.30 -11.75 -3.41
N PHE A 188 26.22 -10.43 -3.60
CA PHE A 188 26.96 -9.73 -4.66
C PHE A 188 28.33 -9.22 -4.21
N PHE A 189 28.48 -8.94 -2.91
CA PHE A 189 29.68 -8.38 -2.29
C PHE A 189 29.97 -9.11 -0.96
N PRO A 190 30.54 -10.32 -1.01
CA PRO A 190 30.74 -11.16 0.18
C PRO A 190 31.69 -10.54 1.22
N GLU A 191 32.56 -9.61 0.83
CA GLU A 191 33.48 -8.91 1.72
C GLU A 191 32.80 -7.80 2.55
N ILE A 192 31.62 -7.35 2.12
CA ILE A 192 30.90 -6.24 2.75
C ILE A 192 30.00 -6.79 3.86
N ASN A 193 30.30 -6.40 5.10
CA ASN A 193 29.36 -6.56 6.22
C ASN A 193 28.64 -5.21 6.46
N PRO A 194 27.34 -5.09 6.16
CA PRO A 194 26.62 -3.82 6.31
C PRO A 194 26.47 -3.32 7.75
N ASP A 195 26.73 -4.18 8.75
CA ASP A 195 26.73 -3.77 10.16
C ASP A 195 28.07 -3.17 10.61
N SER A 196 29.13 -3.35 9.81
CA SER A 196 30.46 -2.85 10.12
C SER A 196 30.63 -1.39 9.72
N SER A 197 31.62 -0.73 10.32
CA SER A 197 31.97 0.65 9.96
C SER A 197 32.47 0.73 8.52
N ILE A 198 32.31 1.90 7.89
CA ILE A 198 32.87 2.13 6.56
C ILE A 198 34.39 1.93 6.56
N ASP A 199 35.09 2.21 7.67
CA ASP A 199 36.52 1.92 7.75
C ASP A 199 36.85 0.43 7.59
N GLN A 200 36.08 -0.42 8.25
CA GLN A 200 36.24 -1.86 8.13
C GLN A 200 35.86 -2.37 6.75
N ILE A 201 34.83 -1.79 6.12
CA ILE A 201 34.41 -2.15 4.76
C ILE A 201 35.49 -1.76 3.75
N ALA A 202 36.00 -0.52 3.81
CA ALA A 202 37.04 -0.04 2.90
C ALA A 202 38.34 -0.84 3.04
N ARG A 203 38.74 -1.19 4.27
CA ARG A 203 39.89 -2.08 4.51
C ARG A 203 39.70 -3.45 3.89
N LYS A 204 38.53 -4.08 4.09
CA LYS A 204 38.24 -5.41 3.53
C LYS A 204 38.21 -5.42 2.01
N ILE A 205 37.67 -4.37 1.40
CA ILE A 205 37.70 -4.20 -0.06
C ILE A 205 39.14 -4.06 -0.54
N ALA A 206 39.95 -3.22 0.11
CA ALA A 206 41.36 -3.05 -0.23
C ALA A 206 42.16 -4.36 -0.04
N GLU A 207 41.91 -5.10 1.05
CA GLU A 207 42.51 -6.41 1.32
C GLU A 207 42.13 -7.45 0.26
N SER A 208 40.86 -7.49 -0.17
CA SER A 208 40.40 -8.40 -1.23
C SER A 208 41.06 -8.06 -2.57
N GLN A 209 41.10 -6.78 -2.95
CA GLN A 209 41.75 -6.33 -4.19
C GLN A 209 43.24 -6.65 -4.24
N ILE A 210 43.95 -6.45 -3.12
CA ILE A 210 45.37 -6.76 -3.01
C ILE A 210 45.59 -8.28 -3.02
N SER A 211 44.78 -9.06 -2.31
CA SER A 211 44.93 -10.53 -2.26
C SER A 211 44.64 -11.21 -3.61
N GLN A 212 43.87 -10.57 -4.49
CA GLN A 212 43.60 -11.04 -5.85
C GLN A 212 44.70 -10.69 -6.85
N SER A 213 45.65 -9.80 -6.50
CA SER A 213 46.79 -9.46 -7.36
C SER A 213 47.96 -10.44 -7.15
N PRO A 214 48.47 -11.10 -8.20
CA PRO A 214 49.64 -11.98 -8.12
C PRO A 214 50.88 -11.30 -7.55
N GLU A 215 51.03 -10.00 -7.81
CA GLU A 215 52.16 -9.16 -7.42
C GLU A 215 52.14 -8.86 -5.91
N ALA A 216 50.97 -8.92 -5.28
CA ALA A 216 50.82 -8.65 -3.86
C ALA A 216 51.43 -9.75 -2.99
N ASN A 217 51.53 -10.99 -3.45
CA ASN A 217 52.11 -12.08 -2.63
C ASN A 217 53.61 -11.91 -2.35
N ILE A 218 54.28 -11.01 -3.08
CA ILE A 218 55.72 -10.78 -3.04
C ILE A 218 56.08 -9.59 -2.13
N LEU A 219 55.10 -8.75 -1.78
CA LEU A 219 55.33 -7.52 -1.00
C LEU A 219 55.53 -7.80 0.50
N PRO A 220 56.47 -7.11 1.18
CA PRO A 220 56.60 -7.16 2.64
C PRO A 220 55.32 -6.67 3.34
N ARG A 221 55.00 -7.24 4.51
CA ARG A 221 53.77 -6.92 5.27
C ARG A 221 53.57 -5.43 5.53
N ALA A 222 54.65 -4.69 5.83
CA ALA A 222 54.59 -3.24 6.06
C ALA A 222 54.16 -2.46 4.80
N TYR A 223 54.61 -2.87 3.61
CA TYR A 223 54.19 -2.25 2.34
C TYR A 223 52.74 -2.58 2.00
N LYS A 224 52.28 -3.80 2.31
CA LYS A 224 50.85 -4.17 2.15
C LYS A 224 49.95 -3.29 3.01
N GLU A 225 50.29 -3.10 4.28
CA GLU A 225 49.51 -2.24 5.18
C GLU A 225 49.46 -0.79 4.71
N GLN A 226 50.57 -0.28 4.15
CA GLN A 226 50.61 1.07 3.59
C GLN A 226 49.71 1.21 2.36
N ILE A 227 49.71 0.23 1.45
CA ILE A 227 48.83 0.22 0.28
C ILE A 227 47.36 0.09 0.71
N ILE A 228 47.04 -0.79 1.67
CA ILE A 228 45.68 -0.93 2.22
C ILE A 228 45.20 0.41 2.79
N LYS A 229 46.05 1.11 3.56
CA LYS A 229 45.70 2.40 4.17
C LYS A 229 45.52 3.50 3.13
N GLN A 230 46.34 3.53 2.08
CA GLN A 230 46.19 4.49 0.98
C GLN A 230 44.93 4.22 0.17
N SER A 231 44.66 2.96 -0.19
CA SER A 231 43.47 2.57 -0.93
C SER A 231 42.19 2.82 -0.13
N SER A 232 42.18 2.51 1.17
CA SER A 232 41.02 2.82 2.03
C SER A 232 40.79 4.31 2.16
N SER A 233 41.85 5.12 2.26
CA SER A 233 41.76 6.58 2.30
C SER A 233 41.19 7.16 1.00
N ALA A 234 41.64 6.66 -0.15
CA ALA A 234 41.11 7.09 -1.45
C ALA A 234 39.62 6.72 -1.62
N LEU A 235 39.19 5.56 -1.11
CA LEU A 235 37.78 5.18 -1.09
C LEU A 235 36.96 6.13 -0.21
N TYR A 236 37.48 6.57 0.93
CA TYR A 236 36.78 7.59 1.74
C TYR A 236 36.62 8.90 0.97
N GLU A 237 37.67 9.39 0.31
CA GLU A 237 37.60 10.63 -0.48
C GLU A 237 36.58 10.55 -1.62
N GLN A 238 36.44 9.40 -2.27
CA GLN A 238 35.41 9.20 -3.29
C GLN A 238 34.00 9.24 -2.68
N ILE A 239 33.79 8.65 -1.51
CA ILE A 239 32.51 8.69 -0.81
C ILE A 239 32.22 10.13 -0.31
N PHE A 240 33.22 10.81 0.26
CA PHE A 240 33.11 12.20 0.73
C PHE A 240 32.76 13.14 -0.41
N SER A 241 33.46 13.05 -1.55
CA SER A 241 33.22 13.91 -2.71
C SER A 241 31.85 13.69 -3.33
N PHE A 242 31.31 12.47 -3.29
CA PHE A 242 29.94 12.20 -3.76
C PHE A 242 28.88 12.90 -2.89
N PHE A 243 28.99 12.80 -1.56
CA PHE A 243 27.99 13.37 -0.65
C PHE A 243 28.27 14.83 -0.25
N ASP A 244 29.47 15.36 -0.51
CA ASP A 244 29.92 16.71 -0.16
C ASP A 244 29.78 17.00 1.35
N ILE A 245 30.10 16.00 2.17
CA ILE A 245 30.06 16.05 3.64
C ILE A 245 31.29 15.40 4.26
N ALA A 246 31.73 15.96 5.39
CA ALA A 246 32.73 15.34 6.25
C ALA A 246 32.08 14.16 6.99
N ILE A 247 32.31 12.93 6.50
CA ILE A 247 31.77 11.71 7.09
C ILE A 247 32.77 11.16 8.12
N ASP A 248 32.31 10.72 9.29
CA ASP A 248 33.14 9.97 10.22
C ASP A 248 33.28 8.51 9.72
N PRO A 249 34.51 8.02 9.40
CA PRO A 249 34.73 6.66 8.90
C PRO A 249 34.26 5.56 9.85
N LYS A 250 34.03 5.87 11.13
CA LYS A 250 33.54 4.94 12.15
C LYS A 250 32.04 4.68 12.04
N LEU A 251 31.30 5.50 11.29
CA LEU A 251 29.87 5.34 11.12
C LEU A 251 29.52 4.14 10.24
N LYS A 252 28.30 3.64 10.44
CA LYS A 252 27.72 2.57 9.62
C LYS A 252 27.28 3.12 8.26
N PRO A 253 27.24 2.29 7.20
CA PRO A 253 26.72 2.69 5.90
C PRO A 253 25.33 3.32 5.96
N SER A 254 24.44 2.83 6.83
CA SER A 254 23.07 3.35 7.00
C SER A 254 23.05 4.78 7.53
N GLN A 255 23.93 5.08 8.48
CA GLN A 255 24.07 6.41 9.07
C GLN A 255 24.64 7.41 8.06
N ILE A 256 25.62 6.97 7.26
CA ILE A 256 26.25 7.81 6.24
C ILE A 256 25.27 8.16 5.12
N LEU A 257 24.49 7.18 4.65
CA LEU A 257 23.42 7.43 3.69
C LEU A 257 22.37 8.41 4.25
N TYR A 258 22.00 8.25 5.52
CA TYR A 258 21.07 9.15 6.18
C TYR A 258 21.63 10.59 6.25
N GLU A 259 22.85 10.78 6.73
CA GLU A 259 23.46 12.11 6.86
C GLU A 259 23.74 12.76 5.50
N GLY A 260 24.20 11.99 4.52
CA GLY A 260 24.43 12.44 3.15
C GLY A 260 23.15 12.89 2.46
N LEU A 261 22.08 12.12 2.55
CA LEU A 261 20.80 12.51 1.95
C LEU A 261 20.13 13.66 2.71
N LYS A 262 20.24 13.68 4.04
CA LYS A 262 19.70 14.77 4.87
C LYS A 262 20.37 16.10 4.55
N SER A 263 21.69 16.15 4.47
CA SER A 263 22.45 17.38 4.20
C SER A 263 22.07 17.98 2.83
N ARG A 264 22.03 17.15 1.78
CA ARG A 264 21.57 17.55 0.44
C ARG A 264 20.11 18.00 0.44
N PHE A 265 19.23 17.28 1.16
CA PHE A 265 17.82 17.62 1.21
C PHE A 265 17.56 18.98 1.87
N VAL A 266 18.30 19.32 2.93
CA VAL A 266 18.15 20.61 3.61
C VAL A 266 18.49 21.78 2.67
N GLN A 267 19.48 21.61 1.80
CA GLN A 267 19.92 22.63 0.82
C GLN A 267 18.88 22.91 -0.28
N PHE A 268 17.89 22.03 -0.48
CA PHE A 268 16.87 22.25 -1.51
C PHE A 268 15.88 23.36 -1.17
N SER A 269 15.43 24.08 -2.20
CA SER A 269 14.35 25.06 -2.10
C SER A 269 13.02 24.39 -1.67
N ASN A 270 12.10 25.17 -1.11
CA ASN A 270 10.77 24.65 -0.72
C ASN A 270 10.00 24.03 -1.89
N SER A 271 10.13 24.60 -3.10
CA SER A 271 9.51 24.05 -4.32
C SER A 271 10.07 22.68 -4.67
N THR A 272 11.39 22.53 -4.63
CA THR A 272 12.07 21.25 -4.87
C THR A 272 11.70 20.21 -3.81
N LYS A 273 11.64 20.61 -2.53
CA LYS A 273 11.20 19.74 -1.43
C LYS A 273 9.77 19.22 -1.66
N ASN A 274 8.84 20.08 -2.06
CA ASN A 274 7.48 19.66 -2.41
C ASN A 274 7.43 18.67 -3.58
N LEU A 275 8.24 18.89 -4.64
CA LEU A 275 8.36 17.95 -5.75
C LEU A 275 8.90 16.58 -5.30
N ILE A 276 9.88 16.55 -4.40
CA ILE A 276 10.40 15.30 -3.81
C ILE A 276 9.28 14.58 -3.05
N PHE A 277 8.48 15.28 -2.26
CA PHE A 277 7.34 14.67 -1.54
C PHE A 277 6.29 14.09 -2.50
N ILE A 278 5.98 14.79 -3.60
CA ILE A 278 5.09 14.28 -4.66
C ILE A 278 5.69 13.01 -5.27
N LEU A 279 6.98 13.06 -5.65
CA LEU A 279 7.68 11.92 -6.24
C LEU A 279 7.69 10.70 -5.29
N ILE A 280 7.93 10.90 -3.99
CA ILE A 280 7.84 9.85 -2.97
C ILE A 280 6.43 9.25 -2.93
N GLY A 281 5.39 10.10 -2.89
CA GLY A 281 3.99 9.63 -2.92
C GLY A 281 3.70 8.80 -4.18
N THR A 282 4.13 9.26 -5.35
CA THR A 282 3.99 8.52 -6.61
C THR A 282 4.76 7.20 -6.61
N LEU A 283 5.97 7.17 -6.07
CA LEU A 283 6.76 5.94 -5.93
C LEU A 283 6.06 4.95 -5.01
N ILE A 284 5.49 5.40 -3.89
CA ILE A 284 4.71 4.54 -2.99
C ILE A 284 3.49 3.98 -3.73
N PHE A 285 2.78 4.83 -4.48
CA PHE A 285 1.61 4.41 -5.26
C PHE A 285 1.96 3.30 -6.25
N ILE A 286 2.95 3.54 -7.11
CA ILE A 286 3.38 2.57 -8.13
C ILE A 286 3.87 1.28 -7.47
N SER A 287 4.62 1.40 -6.37
CA SER A 287 5.14 0.24 -5.64
C SER A 287 4.00 -0.64 -5.13
N ILE A 288 3.07 -0.09 -4.35
CA ILE A 288 1.98 -0.87 -3.77
C ILE A 288 1.04 -1.40 -4.86
N GLU A 289 0.74 -0.60 -5.89
CA GLU A 289 -0.13 -1.03 -6.99
C GLU A 289 0.49 -2.19 -7.78
N THR A 290 1.81 -2.17 -8.02
CA THR A 290 2.53 -3.28 -8.68
C THR A 290 2.43 -4.57 -7.87
N PHE A 291 2.57 -4.47 -6.54
CA PHE A 291 2.44 -5.62 -5.63
C PHE A 291 0.98 -5.96 -5.28
N SER A 292 -0.03 -5.31 -5.88
CA SER A 292 -1.43 -5.53 -5.54
C SER A 292 -2.02 -6.84 -6.09
N ILE A 293 -1.40 -7.45 -7.11
CA ILE A 293 -1.88 -8.70 -7.74
C ILE A 293 -2.07 -9.83 -6.72
N PRO A 294 -1.08 -10.22 -5.89
CA PRO A 294 -1.27 -11.26 -4.87
C PRO A 294 -2.36 -10.89 -3.85
N ILE A 295 -2.47 -9.61 -3.49
CA ILE A 295 -3.51 -9.12 -2.58
C ILE A 295 -4.90 -9.34 -3.20
N ARG A 296 -5.09 -9.04 -4.50
CA ARG A 296 -6.34 -9.28 -5.22
C ARG A 296 -6.76 -10.74 -5.18
N ILE A 297 -5.81 -11.65 -5.39
CA ILE A 297 -6.06 -13.09 -5.37
C ILE A 297 -6.48 -13.53 -3.97
N ALA A 298 -5.71 -13.15 -2.94
CA ALA A 298 -6.00 -13.50 -1.55
C ALA A 298 -7.37 -12.99 -1.09
N VAL A 299 -7.67 -11.71 -1.35
CA VAL A 299 -8.96 -11.09 -1.03
C VAL A 299 -10.11 -11.76 -1.77
N SER A 300 -9.92 -12.14 -3.05
CA SER A 300 -10.95 -12.86 -3.82
C SER A 300 -11.24 -14.25 -3.22
N ILE A 301 -10.21 -15.00 -2.83
CA ILE A 301 -10.38 -16.33 -2.21
C ILE A 301 -11.14 -16.19 -0.89
N ILE A 302 -10.68 -15.30 0.00
CA ILE A 302 -11.29 -15.10 1.32
C ILE A 302 -12.74 -14.61 1.16
N GLY A 303 -12.96 -13.63 0.29
CA GLY A 303 -14.28 -13.09 0.02
C GLY A 303 -15.24 -14.13 -0.56
N PHE A 304 -14.76 -15.03 -1.42
CA PHE A 304 -15.55 -16.14 -1.94
C PHE A 304 -15.98 -17.13 -0.85
N LEU A 305 -15.05 -17.47 0.06
CA LEU A 305 -15.35 -18.35 1.19
C LEU A 305 -16.41 -17.74 2.10
N ILE A 306 -16.28 -16.45 2.44
CA ILE A 306 -17.27 -15.73 3.26
C ILE A 306 -18.61 -15.64 2.52
N PHE A 307 -18.60 -15.33 1.23
CA PHE A 307 -19.81 -15.32 0.40
C PHE A 307 -20.57 -16.65 0.45
N LYS A 308 -19.86 -17.77 0.26
CA LYS A 308 -20.45 -19.12 0.34
C LYS A 308 -20.98 -19.43 1.73
N PHE A 309 -20.21 -19.10 2.77
CA PHE A 309 -20.64 -19.28 4.16
C PHE A 309 -21.94 -18.52 4.46
N LEU A 310 -22.03 -17.25 4.04
CA LEU A 310 -23.24 -16.43 4.21
C LEU A 310 -24.46 -17.04 3.52
N ILE A 311 -24.29 -17.64 2.34
CA ILE A 311 -25.39 -18.35 1.66
C ILE A 311 -25.82 -19.58 2.46
N ILE A 312 -24.87 -20.39 2.96
CA ILE A 312 -25.17 -21.62 3.72
C ILE A 312 -25.93 -21.33 5.01
N VAL A 313 -25.55 -20.27 5.72
CA VAL A 313 -26.21 -19.84 6.97
C VAL A 313 -27.61 -19.23 6.72
N GLY A 314 -28.01 -19.04 5.45
CA GLY A 314 -29.28 -18.41 5.11
C GLY A 314 -29.26 -16.89 5.27
N PHE A 315 -28.07 -16.28 5.32
CA PHE A 315 -27.93 -14.83 5.33
C PHE A 315 -28.44 -14.23 4.01
N ALA A 316 -28.17 -14.91 2.88
CA ALA A 316 -28.67 -14.53 1.56
C ALA A 316 -29.29 -15.74 0.84
N LYS A 317 -30.39 -15.52 0.12
CA LYS A 317 -31.03 -16.51 -0.75
C LYS A 317 -30.88 -16.04 -2.20
N VAL A 318 -30.29 -16.88 -3.04
CA VAL A 318 -30.22 -16.65 -4.49
C VAL A 318 -31.57 -17.08 -5.08
N SER A 319 -32.34 -16.14 -5.61
CA SER A 319 -33.58 -16.42 -6.35
C SER A 319 -33.33 -16.26 -7.85
N ILE A 320 -33.94 -17.12 -8.66
CA ILE A 320 -33.99 -16.94 -10.11
C ILE A 320 -35.03 -15.87 -10.40
N GLU A 321 -34.64 -14.85 -11.17
CA GLU A 321 -35.54 -13.82 -11.68
C GLU A 321 -35.77 -14.10 -13.16
N GLU A 322 -37.00 -14.45 -13.55
CA GLU A 322 -37.36 -14.55 -14.96
C GLU A 322 -37.52 -13.14 -15.53
N ARG A 323 -36.54 -12.69 -16.33
CA ARG A 323 -36.62 -11.41 -17.03
C ARG A 323 -36.96 -11.63 -18.52
N PRO A 324 -38.04 -11.03 -19.05
CA PRO A 324 -38.25 -11.02 -20.49
C PRO A 324 -37.13 -10.20 -21.13
N LYS A 325 -36.38 -10.80 -22.05
CA LYS A 325 -35.30 -10.13 -22.79
C LYS A 325 -35.79 -9.86 -24.21
N GLU A 326 -35.89 -8.58 -24.58
CA GLU A 326 -36.12 -8.20 -25.97
C GLU A 326 -34.89 -8.56 -26.81
N VAL A 327 -35.13 -9.23 -27.94
CA VAL A 327 -34.10 -9.61 -28.91
C VAL A 327 -34.52 -9.03 -30.25
N ILE A 328 -33.63 -8.26 -30.88
CA ILE A 328 -33.82 -7.79 -32.25
C ILE A 328 -33.48 -8.96 -33.17
N ILE A 329 -34.50 -9.52 -33.80
CA ILE A 329 -34.35 -10.48 -34.89
C ILE A 329 -34.42 -9.66 -36.18
N MET A 330 -33.35 -9.71 -36.97
CA MET A 330 -33.37 -9.17 -38.34
C MET A 330 -33.91 -10.29 -39.23
N GLU A 331 -35.03 -10.05 -39.90
CA GLU A 331 -35.58 -10.94 -40.94
C GLU A 331 -34.88 -10.72 -42.29
#